data_AF-S3XJ14-F1
#
_entry.id   AF-S3XJ14-F1
#
_cell.length_a   1.000
_cell.length_b   1.000
_cell.length_c   1.000
_cell.angle_alpha   90.00
_cell.angle_beta   90.00
_cell.angle_gamma   90.00
#
_symmetry.space_group_name_H-M   'P 1'
#
loop_
_entity.id
_entity.type
_entity.pdbx_description
1 polymer ?
#
loop_
_entity_poly.entity_id
_entity_poly.type
_entity_poly.pdbx_seq_one_letter_code
_entity_poly.pdbx_strand_id
1 'polypeptide(L)'
;MKITENLNDAVKDANGLSLAISIVVAVLIGFFIGKGLYHLTGIKALFWIFLVVGILAAFLNIYKAVKAQQKDINDLVNDPKYKQYKEALDKENPHKDYDEFDAIDKEDKKWNEA
;
A
#
# COMPACT_ATOMS: atom_id res chain seq x y z
N MET A 1 10.19 23.38 12.65
CA MET A 1 10.04 23.37 11.18
C MET A 1 8.90 22.39 10.86
N LYS A 2 7.63 22.85 10.81
CA LYS A 2 6.44 21.97 10.76
C LYS A 2 5.91 21.67 9.34
N ILE A 3 6.35 22.42 8.34
CA ILE A 3 5.81 22.34 6.97
C ILE A 3 6.35 21.12 6.21
N THR A 4 7.52 20.62 6.58
CA THR A 4 8.20 19.50 5.88
C THR A 4 7.69 18.13 6.29
N GLU A 5 7.12 17.98 7.49
CA GLU A 5 6.61 16.70 8.02
C GLU A 5 5.32 16.28 7.32
N ASN A 6 4.34 17.19 7.29
CA ASN A 6 3.05 16.98 6.63
C ASN A 6 3.17 16.70 5.11
N LEU A 7 4.24 17.18 4.48
CA LEU A 7 4.49 16.96 3.06
C LEU A 7 4.93 15.51 2.78
N ASN A 8 5.76 14.95 3.67
CA ASN A 8 6.25 13.58 3.53
C ASN A 8 5.14 12.54 3.75
N ASP A 9 4.24 12.80 4.70
CA ASP A 9 3.09 11.93 4.97
C ASP A 9 2.09 11.94 3.81
N ALA A 10 1.78 13.12 3.27
CA ALA A 10 0.93 13.24 2.09
C ALA A 10 1.51 12.53 0.85
N VAL A 11 2.84 12.55 0.68
CA VAL A 11 3.52 11.85 -0.43
C VAL A 11 3.52 10.33 -0.22
N LYS A 12 3.72 9.85 1.01
CA LYS A 12 3.63 8.42 1.33
C LYS A 12 2.22 7.86 1.09
N ASP A 13 1.20 8.59 1.52
CA ASP A 13 -0.21 8.18 1.34
C ASP A 13 -0.61 8.20 -0.15
N ALA A 14 -0.15 9.20 -0.91
CA ALA A 14 -0.41 9.30 -2.33
C ALA A 14 0.19 8.11 -3.12
N ASN A 15 1.36 7.60 -2.72
CA ASN A 15 1.96 6.43 -3.38
C ASN A 15 1.12 5.16 -3.21
N GLY A 16 0.56 4.93 -2.02
CA GLY A 16 -0.33 3.79 -1.77
C GLY A 16 -1.65 3.90 -2.54
N LEU A 17 -2.23 5.09 -2.58
CA LEU A 17 -3.46 5.36 -3.31
C LEU A 17 -3.28 5.19 -4.83
N SER A 18 -2.16 5.69 -5.37
CA SER A 18 -1.80 5.55 -6.79
C SER A 18 -1.65 4.09 -7.20
N LEU A 19 -1.02 3.27 -6.35
CA LEU A 19 -0.91 1.83 -6.55
C LEU A 19 -2.31 1.20 -6.62
N ALA A 20 -3.18 1.47 -5.66
CA ALA A 20 -4.53 0.92 -5.62
C ALA A 20 -5.37 1.31 -6.86
N ILE A 21 -5.30 2.59 -7.25
CA ILE A 21 -6.03 3.11 -8.43
C ILE A 21 -5.60 2.40 -9.71
N SER A 22 -4.30 2.13 -9.87
CA SER A 22 -3.79 1.43 -11.06
C SER A 22 -4.40 0.04 -11.26
N ILE A 23 -4.70 -0.66 -10.16
CA ILE A 23 -5.32 -2.00 -10.16
C ILE A 23 -6.76 -1.90 -10.65
N VAL A 24 -7.51 -0.95 -10.09
CA VAL A 24 -8.91 -0.72 -10.44
C VAL A 24 -9.02 -0.37 -11.93
N VAL A 25 -8.16 0.52 -12.42
CA VAL A 25 -8.12 0.89 -13.84
C VAL A 25 -7.82 -0.32 -14.73
N ALA A 26 -6.85 -1.16 -14.37
CA ALA A 26 -6.52 -2.36 -15.14
C ALA A 26 -7.69 -3.35 -15.23
N VAL A 27 -8.38 -3.60 -14.12
CA VAL A 27 -9.56 -4.49 -14.07
C VAL A 27 -10.72 -3.89 -14.89
N LEU A 28 -10.96 -2.58 -14.78
CA LEU A 28 -12.00 -1.90 -15.56
C LEU A 28 -11.73 -2.00 -17.05
N ILE A 29 -10.49 -1.77 -17.49
CA ILE A 29 -10.11 -1.92 -18.91
C ILE A 29 -10.36 -3.36 -19.39
N GLY A 30 -9.92 -4.36 -18.63
CA GLY A 30 -10.18 -5.77 -18.95
C GLY A 30 -11.68 -6.09 -19.05
N PHE A 31 -12.48 -5.56 -18.12
CA PHE A 31 -13.94 -5.72 -18.12
C PHE A 31 -14.61 -5.03 -19.31
N PHE A 32 -14.27 -3.78 -19.62
CA PHE A 32 -14.85 -3.03 -20.73
C PHE A 32 -14.45 -3.61 -22.09
N ILE A 33 -13.19 -4.02 -22.27
CA ILE A 33 -12.74 -4.72 -23.48
C ILE A 33 -13.46 -6.05 -23.61
N GLY A 34 -13.56 -6.84 -22.54
CA GLY A 34 -14.30 -8.10 -22.55
C GLY A 34 -15.77 -7.91 -22.93
N LYS A 35 -16.44 -6.90 -22.35
CA LYS A 35 -17.85 -6.59 -22.65
C LYS A 35 -18.03 -6.08 -24.09
N GLY A 36 -17.10 -5.25 -24.57
CA GLY A 36 -17.09 -4.77 -25.95
C GLY A 36 -16.93 -5.91 -26.96
N LEU A 37 -15.97 -6.82 -26.72
CA LEU A 37 -15.79 -8.01 -27.55
C LEU A 37 -17.02 -8.92 -27.53
N TYR A 38 -17.65 -9.10 -26.38
CA TYR A 38 -18.90 -9.87 -26.28
C TYR A 38 -20.01 -9.27 -27.14
N HIS A 39 -20.14 -7.94 -27.17
CA HIS A 39 -21.17 -7.27 -27.97
C HIS A 39 -20.93 -7.41 -29.48
N LEU A 40 -19.66 -7.46 -29.91
CA LEU A 40 -19.28 -7.60 -31.32
C LEU A 40 -19.32 -9.06 -31.81
N THR A 41 -18.87 -10.01 -30.98
CA THR A 41 -18.69 -11.41 -31.40
C THR A 41 -19.81 -12.34 -30.93
N GLY A 42 -20.57 -11.96 -29.90
CA GLY A 42 -21.56 -12.82 -29.24
C GLY A 42 -20.95 -13.97 -28.43
N ILE A 43 -19.62 -14.12 -28.42
CA ILE A 43 -18.93 -15.25 -27.80
C ILE A 43 -18.66 -14.94 -26.32
N LYS A 44 -19.41 -15.59 -25.44
CA LYS A 44 -19.25 -15.44 -23.97
C LYS A 44 -17.87 -15.91 -23.48
N ALA A 45 -17.22 -16.84 -24.18
CA ALA A 45 -15.90 -17.34 -23.80
C ALA A 45 -14.81 -16.26 -23.87
N LEU A 46 -14.88 -15.34 -24.85
CA LEU A 46 -13.92 -14.24 -24.97
C LEU A 46 -14.01 -13.29 -23.78
N PHE A 47 -15.21 -13.00 -23.28
CA PHE A 47 -15.39 -12.17 -22.09
C PHE A 47 -14.62 -12.74 -20.88
N TRP A 48 -14.76 -14.03 -20.61
CA TRP A 48 -14.09 -14.67 -19.48
C TRP A 48 -12.57 -14.75 -19.65
N ILE A 49 -12.08 -15.02 -20.86
CA ILE A 49 -10.64 -15.05 -21.14
C ILE A 49 -10.02 -13.68 -20.87
N PHE A 50 -10.60 -12.60 -21.40
CA PHE A 50 -10.07 -11.25 -21.21
C PHE A 50 -10.22 -10.75 -19.77
N LEU A 51 -11.30 -11.12 -19.07
CA LEU A 51 -11.47 -10.79 -17.67
C LEU A 51 -10.40 -11.47 -16.79
N VAL A 52 -10.18 -12.77 -16.98
CA VAL A 52 -9.17 -13.53 -16.23
C VAL A 52 -7.76 -13.03 -16.54
N VAL A 53 -7.44 -12.80 -17.82
CA VAL A 53 -6.15 -12.24 -18.23
C VAL A 53 -5.94 -10.84 -17.68
N GLY A 54 -6.98 -10.00 -17.66
CA GLY A 54 -6.92 -8.66 -17.06
C GLY A 54 -6.63 -8.70 -15.55
N ILE A 55 -7.30 -9.59 -14.83
CA ILE A 55 -7.06 -9.80 -13.39
C ILE A 55 -5.64 -10.30 -13.13
N LEU A 56 -5.19 -11.33 -13.87
CA LEU A 56 -3.83 -11.87 -13.75
C LEU A 56 -2.77 -10.81 -14.04
N ALA A 57 -2.97 -10.00 -15.09
CA ALA A 57 -2.06 -8.90 -15.43
C ALA A 57 -1.99 -7.84 -14.32
N ALA A 58 -3.12 -7.51 -13.68
CA ALA A 58 -3.15 -6.60 -12.53
C ALA A 58 -2.34 -7.15 -11.34
N PHE A 59 -2.52 -8.43 -10.99
CA PHE A 59 -1.73 -9.08 -9.94
C PHE A 59 -0.23 -9.07 -10.22
N LEU A 60 0.16 -9.33 -11.47
CA LEU A 60 1.56 -9.36 -11.88
C LEU A 60 2.20 -7.96 -11.81
N ASN A 61 1.43 -6.91 -12.12
CA ASN A 61 1.86 -5.53 -11.98
C ASN A 61 2.01 -5.12 -10.50
N ILE A 62 1.03 -5.45 -9.65
CA ILE A 62 1.08 -5.22 -8.20
C ILE A 62 2.33 -5.84 -7.60
N TYR A 63 2.60 -7.12 -7.88
CA TYR A 63 3.74 -7.83 -7.31
C TYR A 63 5.06 -7.11 -7.62
N LYS A 64 5.21 -6.63 -8.86
CA LYS A 64 6.40 -5.90 -9.28
C LYS A 64 6.51 -4.54 -8.58
N ALA A 65 5.41 -3.81 -8.47
CA ALA A 65 5.38 -2.50 -7.83
C ALA A 65 5.59 -2.58 -6.31
N VAL A 66 5.02 -3.59 -5.64
CA VAL A 66 5.26 -3.85 -4.20
C VAL A 66 6.70 -4.26 -3.97
N LYS A 67 7.26 -5.15 -4.81
CA LYS A 67 8.66 -5.56 -4.69
C LYS A 67 9.64 -4.39 -4.89
N ALA A 68 9.34 -3.49 -5.83
CA ALA A 68 10.13 -2.28 -6.03
C ALA A 68 10.05 -1.35 -4.80
N GLN A 69 8.85 -1.09 -4.28
CA GLN A 69 8.66 -0.28 -3.07
C GLN A 69 9.35 -0.88 -1.85
N GLN A 70 9.31 -2.20 -1.68
CA GLN A 70 9.99 -2.88 -0.56
C GLN A 70 11.51 -2.71 -0.64
N LYS A 71 12.07 -2.74 -1.85
CA LYS A 71 13.51 -2.51 -2.06
C LYS A 71 13.88 -1.06 -1.71
N ASP A 72 13.10 -0.08 -2.15
CA ASP A 72 13.34 1.32 -1.86
C ASP A 72 13.25 1.60 -0.35
N ILE A 73 12.29 1.00 0.35
CA ILE A 73 12.18 1.05 1.81
C ILE A 73 13.42 0.43 2.48
N ASN A 74 13.84 -0.77 2.05
CA ASN A 74 14.99 -1.44 2.64
C ASN A 74 16.31 -0.70 2.37
N ASP A 75 16.46 -0.08 1.21
CA ASP A 75 17.62 0.75 0.87
C ASP A 75 17.63 2.04 1.70
N LEU A 76 16.46 2.67 1.92
CA LEU A 76 16.30 3.81 2.83
C LEU A 76 16.63 3.45 4.29
N VAL A 77 16.18 2.29 4.76
CA VAL A 77 16.45 1.81 6.13
C VAL A 77 17.94 1.51 6.36
N ASN A 78 18.64 1.08 5.31
CA ASN A 78 20.07 0.74 5.41
C ASN A 78 21.01 1.93 5.17
N ASP A 79 20.48 3.10 4.80
CA ASP A 79 21.29 4.30 4.60
C ASP A 79 22.00 4.69 5.92
N PRO A 80 23.35 4.84 5.93
CA PRO A 80 24.11 5.23 7.11
C PRO A 80 23.62 6.55 7.73
N LYS A 81 23.06 7.46 6.91
CA LYS A 81 22.47 8.72 7.40
C LYS A 81 21.20 8.47 8.21
N TYR A 82 20.38 7.50 7.83
CA TYR A 82 19.17 7.11 8.57
C TYR A 82 19.52 6.42 9.89
N LYS A 83 20.55 5.56 9.90
CA LYS A 83 21.07 4.92 11.12
C LYS A 83 21.62 5.93 12.12
N GLN A 84 22.42 6.90 11.66
CA GLN A 84 22.94 7.97 12.51
C GLN A 84 21.82 8.85 13.10
N TYR A 85 20.77 9.13 12.32
CA TYR A 85 19.62 9.90 12.79
C TYR A 85 18.80 9.12 13.83
N LYS A 86 18.59 7.82 13.61
CA LYS A 86 17.92 6.93 14.56
C LYS A 86 18.69 6.81 15.88
N GLU A 87 20.00 6.60 15.82
CA GLU A 87 20.87 6.53 17.00
C GLU A 87 20.93 7.87 17.77
N ALA A 88 20.81 9.00 17.08
CA ALA A 88 20.71 10.31 17.72
C ALA A 88 19.35 10.51 18.43
N LEU A 89 18.26 10.10 17.79
CA LEU A 89 16.91 10.12 18.39
C LEU A 89 16.79 9.19 19.61
N ASP A 90 17.32 7.96 19.51
CA ASP A 90 17.31 6.99 20.61
C ASP A 90 18.16 7.46 21.81
N LYS A 91 19.19 8.29 21.57
CA LYS A 91 20.00 8.91 22.64
C LYS A 91 19.32 10.13 23.28
N GLU A 92 18.51 10.87 22.53
CA GLU A 92 17.80 12.04 23.03
C GLU A 92 16.51 11.67 23.79
N ASN A 93 15.87 10.55 23.43
CA ASN A 93 14.70 9.99 24.13
C ASN A 93 14.88 8.48 24.39
N PRO A 94 15.58 8.09 25.48
CA PRO A 94 15.71 6.68 25.82
C PRO A 94 14.35 6.14 26.32
N HIS A 95 13.71 5.32 25.50
CA HIS A 95 12.40 4.67 25.70
C HIS A 95 11.16 5.59 25.70
N LYS A 96 10.51 5.65 24.53
CA LYS A 96 9.12 5.19 24.44
C LYS A 96 9.07 4.09 23.39
N ASP A 97 9.02 2.85 23.89
CA ASP A 97 8.59 1.72 23.08
C ASP A 97 7.21 2.05 22.49
N TYR A 98 6.96 1.69 21.24
CA TYR A 98 5.69 1.95 20.55
C TYR A 98 4.58 0.99 21.06
N ASP A 99 4.49 0.82 22.37
CA ASP A 99 3.51 -0.01 23.08
C ASP A 99 2.24 0.79 23.41
N GLU A 100 2.08 2.01 22.87
CA GLU A 100 0.93 2.87 23.16
C GLU A 100 -0.37 2.41 22.45
N PHE A 101 -0.30 1.44 21.53
CA PHE A 101 -1.49 0.80 20.94
C PHE A 101 -2.06 -0.34 21.81
N ASP A 102 -1.22 -1.04 22.59
CA ASP A 102 -1.64 -2.18 23.41
C ASP A 102 -2.17 -1.77 24.81
N ALA A 103 -1.97 -0.50 25.20
CA ALA A 103 -2.47 0.04 26.47
C ALA A 103 -3.95 0.47 26.40
N ILE A 104 -4.43 0.92 25.23
CA ILE A 104 -5.80 1.38 25.02
C ILE A 104 -6.79 0.20 25.12
N ASP A 105 -6.48 -0.95 24.52
CA ASP A 105 -7.35 -2.15 24.55
C ASP A 105 -7.54 -2.75 25.96
N LYS A 106 -6.63 -2.45 26.89
CA LYS A 106 -6.75 -2.89 28.30
C LYS A 106 -7.62 -1.97 29.15
N GLU A 107 -7.63 -0.66 28.86
CA GLU A 107 -8.52 0.28 29.57
C GLU A 107 -9.99 0.09 29.16
N ASP A 108 -10.24 -0.24 27.89
CA ASP A 108 -11.59 -0.44 27.37
C ASP A 108 -12.28 -1.69 27.96
N LYS A 109 -11.52 -2.76 28.21
CA LYS A 109 -12.04 -3.98 28.86
C LYS A 109 -12.41 -3.77 30.32
N LYS A 110 -11.72 -2.86 31.02
CA LYS A 110 -11.95 -2.58 32.45
C LYS A 110 -13.31 -1.93 32.73
N TRP A 111 -13.86 -1.17 31.77
CA TRP A 111 -15.18 -0.54 31.91
C TRP A 111 -16.35 -1.43 31.48
N ASN A 112 -16.07 -2.50 30.72
CA ASN A 112 -17.10 -3.43 30.22
C ASN A 112 -17.32 -4.63 31.16
N GLU A 113 -16.45 -4.83 32.14
CA GLU A 113 -16.52 -5.90 33.14
C GLU A 113 -16.84 -5.39 34.56
N ALA A 114 -17.13 -4.10 34.73
CA ALA A 114 -17.57 -3.46 35.98
C ALA A 114 -19.08 -3.14 35.94
#